data_AF-A0A662K957-F1
#
_entry.id   AF-A0A662K957-F1
#
_cell.length_a   1.000
_cell.length_b   1.000
_cell.length_c   1.000
_cell.angle_alpha   90.00
_cell.angle_beta   90.00
_cell.angle_gamma   90.00
#
_symmetry.space_group_name_H-M   'P 1'
#
loop_
_entity.id
_entity.type
_entity.pdbx_description
1 polymer ?
#
loop_
_entity_poly.entity_id
_entity_poly.type
_entity_poly.pdbx_seq_one_letter_code
_entity_poly.pdbx_strand_id
1 'polypeptide(L)' 'MDNRRKGEIALVLLKYRLGREGIRLIPDAKRELGNLAKATGVPLNELNEFFRLLIEEMLEEAFGK' A
#
# COMPACT_ATOMS: atom_id res chain seq x y z
N MET A 1 -16.91 12.11 -10.50
CA MET A 1 -16.38 11.00 -9.68
C MET A 1 -15.95 11.56 -8.34
N ASP A 2 -16.53 11.08 -7.26
CA ASP A 2 -16.24 11.52 -5.90
C ASP A 2 -14.90 10.96 -5.38
N ASN A 3 -14.48 11.45 -4.21
CA ASN A 3 -13.20 11.09 -3.61
C ASN A 3 -13.13 9.62 -3.17
N ARG A 4 -14.25 9.01 -2.75
CA ARG A 4 -14.31 7.59 -2.41
C ARG A 4 -14.02 6.76 -3.65
N ARG A 5 -14.69 7.05 -4.76
CA ARG A 5 -14.48 6.31 -6.01
C ARG A 5 -13.07 6.47 -6.57
N LYS A 6 -12.45 7.64 -6.42
CA LYS A 6 -11.02 7.86 -6.74
C LYS A 6 -10.11 6.98 -5.89
N GLY A 7 -10.38 6.87 -4.59
CA GLY A 7 -9.63 6.03 -3.66
C GLY A 7 -9.71 4.54 -4.02
N GLU A 8 -10.91 4.04 -4.34
CA GLU A 8 -11.11 2.67 -4.78
C GLU A 8 -10.29 2.34 -6.04
N ILE A 9 -10.28 3.23 -7.03
CA ILE A 9 -9.48 3.06 -8.26
C ILE A 9 -7.98 3.09 -7.95
N ALA A 10 -7.53 4.00 -7.08
CA ALA A 10 -6.13 4.09 -6.69
C ALA A 10 -5.64 2.80 -6.01
N LEU A 11 -6.47 2.18 -5.15
CA LEU A 11 -6.17 0.91 -4.50
C LEU A 11 -5.99 -0.23 -5.52
N VAL A 12 -6.89 -0.36 -6.49
CA VAL A 12 -6.81 -1.39 -7.55
C VAL A 12 -5.51 -1.25 -8.35
N LEU A 13 -5.15 -0.01 -8.74
CA LEU A 13 -3.93 0.25 -9.49
C LEU A 13 -2.66 -0.09 -8.67
N LEU A 14 -2.69 0.23 -7.38
CA LEU A 14 -1.58 -0.08 -6.47
C LEU A 14 -1.38 -1.59 -6.33
N LYS A 15 -2.47 -2.35 -6.06
CA LYS A 15 -2.43 -3.81 -6.00
C LYS A 15 -1.90 -4.43 -7.28
N TYR A 16 -2.39 -3.98 -8.44
CA TYR A 16 -1.93 -4.46 -9.74
C TYR A 16 -0.42 -4.25 -9.93
N ARG A 17 0.08 -3.05 -9.58
CA ARG A 17 1.52 -2.75 -9.67
C ARG A 17 2.34 -3.65 -8.75
N LEU A 18 1.97 -3.75 -7.47
CA LEU A 18 2.68 -4.55 -6.48
C LEU A 18 2.69 -6.05 -6.84
N GLY A 19 1.59 -6.58 -7.36
CA GLY A 19 1.51 -7.96 -7.81
C GLY A 19 2.40 -8.26 -9.01
N ARG A 20 2.54 -7.31 -9.96
CA ARG A 20 3.40 -7.49 -11.15
C ARG A 20 4.88 -7.28 -10.89
N GLU A 21 5.23 -6.22 -10.16
CA GLU A 21 6.63 -5.85 -9.90
C GLU A 21 7.24 -6.70 -8.78
N GLY A 22 6.38 -7.45 -8.06
CA GLY A 22 6.70 -8.15 -6.84
C GLY A 22 6.77 -7.18 -5.67
N ILE A 23 6.36 -7.65 -4.51
CA ILE A 23 6.71 -6.99 -3.25
C ILE A 23 8.20 -7.28 -3.06
N ARG A 24 9.08 -6.51 -3.71
CA ARG A 24 10.45 -6.39 -3.20
C ARG A 24 10.23 -5.84 -1.80
N LEU A 25 10.32 -6.69 -0.79
CA LEU A 25 10.28 -6.29 0.61
C LEU A 25 11.44 -5.32 0.76
N ILE A 26 11.12 -4.03 0.59
CA ILE A 26 12.11 -2.98 0.43
C ILE A 26 12.87 -3.00 1.76
N PRO A 27 14.19 -3.26 1.77
CA PRO A 27 14.96 -3.23 3.02
C PRO A 27 14.79 -1.89 3.77
N ASP A 28 14.32 -0.86 3.06
CA ASP A 28 14.05 0.49 3.51
C ASP A 28 12.56 0.89 3.50
N ALA A 29 11.60 -0.04 3.43
CA ALA A 29 10.16 0.27 3.35
C ALA A 29 9.71 1.23 4.48
N LYS A 30 10.22 1.01 5.70
CA LYS A 30 9.94 1.87 6.85
C LYS A 30 10.46 3.30 6.66
N ARG A 31 11.62 3.47 6.01
CA ARG A 31 12.21 4.78 5.71
C ARG A 31 11.42 5.49 4.61
N GLU A 32 11.01 4.75 3.58
CA GLU A 32 10.18 5.29 2.50
C GLU A 32 8.80 5.72 3.02
N LEU A 33 8.15 4.94 3.87
CA LEU A 33 6.91 5.33 4.53
C LEU A 33 7.08 6.58 5.40
N GLY A 34 8.21 6.69 6.11
CA GLY A 34 8.57 7.90 6.85
C GLY A 34 8.75 9.14 5.96
N ASN A 35 9.37 8.98 4.79
CA ASN A 35 9.51 10.05 3.80
C ASN A 35 8.16 10.42 3.17
N LEU A 36 7.33 9.42 2.89
CA LEU A 36 5.99 9.60 2.33
C LEU A 36 5.11 10.38 3.31
N ALA A 37 5.12 10.04 4.60
CA ALA A 37 4.39 10.75 5.64
C ALA A 37 4.73 12.25 5.65
N LYS A 38 6.02 12.59 5.56
CA LYS A 38 6.49 13.98 5.50
C LYS A 38 6.05 14.70 4.22
N ALA A 39 6.05 13.99 3.08
CA ALA A 39 5.73 14.57 1.79
C ALA A 39 4.24 14.79 1.56
N THR A 40 3.38 13.93 2.11
CA THR A 40 1.93 13.95 1.88
C THR A 40 1.14 14.53 3.04
N GLY A 41 1.75 14.63 4.23
CA GLY A 41 1.07 15.03 5.46
C GLY A 41 0.22 13.93 6.08
N VAL A 42 0.20 12.72 5.51
CA VAL A 42 -0.50 11.57 6.08
C VAL A 42 0.30 11.05 7.29
N PRO A 43 -0.33 10.80 8.44
CA PRO A 43 0.37 10.26 9.60
C PRO A 43 1.05 8.92 9.31
N LEU A 44 2.28 8.76 9.82
CA LEU A 44 3.07 7.55 9.59
C LEU A 44 2.38 6.28 10.12
N ASN A 45 1.67 6.38 11.25
CA ASN A 45 0.91 5.26 11.80
C ASN A 45 -0.21 4.81 10.85
N GLU A 46 -0.95 5.75 10.24
CA GLU A 46 -1.99 5.45 9.25
C GLU A 46 -1.41 4.79 8.00
N LEU A 47 -0.28 5.30 7.50
CA LEU A 47 0.42 4.69 6.37
C LEU A 47 0.88 3.26 6.68
N ASN A 48 1.43 3.02 7.87
CA ASN A 48 1.85 1.68 8.30
C ASN A 48 0.66 0.72 8.41
N GLU A 49 -0.45 1.16 9.00
CA GLU A 49 -1.66 0.36 9.12
C GLU A 49 -2.23 0.00 7.76
N PHE A 50 -2.35 0.99 6.87
CA PHE A 50 -2.80 0.77 5.49
C PHE A 50 -1.90 -0.22 4.73
N PHE A 51 -0.58 -0.03 4.80
CA PHE A 51 0.37 -0.93 4.13
C PHE A 51 0.28 -2.35 4.68
N ARG A 52 0.13 -2.51 6.00
CA ARG A 52 -0.01 -3.81 6.63
C ARG A 52 -1.25 -4.56 6.10
N LEU A 53 -2.41 -3.90 6.13
CA LEU A 53 -3.67 -4.48 5.65
C LEU A 53 -3.58 -4.87 4.17
N LEU A 54 -2.99 -4.00 3.35
CA LEU A 54 -2.77 -4.25 1.92
C LEU A 54 -1.91 -5.51 1.69
N ILE A 55 -0.81 -5.65 2.43
CA ILE A 55 0.09 -6.80 2.30
C ILE A 55 -0.58 -8.08 2.81
N GLU A 56 -1.30 -8.04 3.93
CA GLU A 56 -2.05 -9.19 4.45
C GLU A 56 -3.08 -9.69 3.42
N GLU A 57 -3.86 -8.78 2.83
CA GLU A 57 -4.83 -9.10 1.77
C GLU A 57 -4.16 -9.68 0.52
N MET A 58 -3.06 -9.07 0.06
CA MET A 58 -2.31 -9.58 -1.11
C MET A 58 -1.69 -10.97 -0.86
N LEU A 59 -1.24 -11.25 0.36
CA LEU A 59 -0.72 -12.57 0.74
C LEU A 59 -1.84 -13.61 0.77
N GLU A 60 -3.03 -13.24 1.25
CA GLU A 60 -4.22 -14.09 1.20
C GLU A 60 -4.66 -14.37 -0.25
N GLU A 61 -4.67 -13.37 -1.12
CA GLU A 61 -4.96 -13.55 -2.56
C GLU A 61 -3.94 -14.46 -3.27
N ALA A 62 -2.66 -14.41 -2.87
CA ALA A 62 -1.58 -15.14 -3.53
C ALA A 62 -1.33 -16.55 -2.98
N PHE A 63 -1.52 -16.76 -1.67
CA PHE A 63 -1.19 -18.01 -0.96
C PHE A 63 -2.35 -18.60 -0.15
N GLY A 64 -3.43 -17.84 0.05
CA GLY A 64 -4.69 -18.38 0.56
C GLY A 64 -5.26 -19.36 -0.46
N LYS A 65 -5.74 -20.50 0.03
CA LYS A 65 -6.38 -21.55 -0.79
C LYS A 65 -7.57 -21.01 -1.58
#